data_AF-A0A7Y4WXE9-F1
#
_entry.id   AF-A0A7Y4WXE9-F1
#
_cell.length_a   1.000
_cell.length_b   1.000
_cell.length_c   1.000
_cell.angle_alpha   90.00
_cell.angle_beta   90.00
_cell.angle_gamma   90.00
#
_symmetry.space_group_name_H-M   'P 1'
#
loop_
_entity.id
_entity.type
_entity.pdbx_description
1 polymer ?
#
loop_
_entity_poly.entity_id
_entity_poly.type
_entity_poly.pdbx_seq_one_letter_code
_entity_poly.pdbx_strand_id
1 'polypeptide(L)'
;MPSTAQPSLFDRPSASASPEEVLLYALGEFQARGHKLADREMALDRLRHAVDRACSRLRVETADDETIALMLEKIGARVVHIPDYFAKRPYRVTVPSALASRAVTVYHQINGKLS
;
A
#
# COMPACT_ATOMS: atom_id res chain seq x y z
N MET A 1 -1.05 34.02 32.47
CA MET A 1 -1.43 34.20 31.06
C MET A 1 -1.56 32.82 30.42
N PRO A 2 -2.76 32.23 30.31
CA PRO A 2 -2.91 30.98 29.57
C PRO A 2 -2.87 31.32 28.07
N SER A 3 -1.83 30.86 27.36
CA SER A 3 -1.84 30.86 25.89
C SER A 3 -2.85 29.84 25.42
N THR A 4 -3.99 30.31 24.92
CA THR A 4 -4.93 29.54 24.13
C THR A 4 -4.25 29.15 22.81
N ALA A 5 -3.69 27.95 22.76
CA ALA A 5 -3.28 27.36 21.49
C ALA A 5 -4.55 27.14 20.64
N GLN A 6 -4.77 28.02 19.66
CA GLN A 6 -5.75 27.79 18.61
C GLN A 6 -5.26 26.59 17.77
N PRO A 7 -6.05 25.52 17.61
CA PRO A 7 -5.71 24.46 16.68
C PRO A 7 -5.66 25.07 15.27
N SER A 8 -4.55 24.88 14.58
CA SER A 8 -4.34 25.44 13.26
C SER A 8 -5.23 24.73 12.24
N LEU A 9 -5.61 25.41 11.16
CA LEU A 9 -6.34 24.80 10.03
C LEU A 9 -5.56 23.63 9.36
N PHE A 10 -4.29 23.45 9.75
CA PHE A 10 -3.36 22.42 9.32
C PHE A 10 -3.22 21.26 10.31
N ASP A 11 -3.81 21.36 11.51
CA ASP A 11 -4.06 20.22 12.40
C ASP A 11 -5.26 19.41 11.89
N ARG A 12 -5.24 19.06 10.60
CA ARG A 12 -6.02 17.92 10.16
C ARG A 12 -5.45 16.75 10.93
N PRO A 13 -6.25 15.96 11.66
CA PRO A 13 -5.75 14.72 12.21
C PRO A 13 -5.18 13.97 11.02
N SER A 14 -3.86 13.83 11.00
CA SER A 14 -3.23 12.80 10.21
C SER A 14 -3.84 11.53 10.80
N ALA A 15 -4.94 11.07 10.22
CA ALA A 15 -5.30 9.68 10.30
C ALA A 15 -4.12 9.01 9.59
N SER A 16 -3.04 8.80 10.34
CA SER A 16 -1.79 8.25 9.86
C SER A 16 -2.13 6.81 9.55
N ALA A 17 -2.61 6.58 8.32
CA ALA A 17 -2.93 5.25 7.87
C ALA A 17 -1.68 4.41 8.09
N SER A 18 -1.85 3.30 8.79
CA SER A 18 -0.73 2.42 9.07
C SER A 18 -0.12 1.94 7.74
N PRO A 19 1.18 1.62 7.70
CA PRO A 19 1.81 1.11 6.49
C PRO A 19 1.09 -0.13 5.93
N GLU A 20 0.53 -0.95 6.82
CA GLU A 20 -0.31 -2.08 6.46
C GLU A 20 -1.60 -1.64 5.74
N GLU A 21 -2.33 -0.66 6.26
CA GLU A 21 -3.53 -0.13 5.61
C GLU A 21 -3.22 0.47 4.24
N VAL A 22 -2.10 1.18 4.10
CA VAL A 22 -1.64 1.72 2.82
C VAL A 22 -1.43 0.59 1.80
N LEU A 23 -0.75 -0.48 2.19
CA LEU A 23 -0.50 -1.61 1.29
C LEU A 23 -1.78 -2.39 0.97
N LEU A 24 -2.64 -2.64 1.96
CA LEU A 24 -3.92 -3.31 1.73
C LEU A 24 -4.81 -2.48 0.80
N TYR A 25 -4.84 -1.16 0.97
CA TYR A 25 -5.53 -0.27 0.05
C TYR A 25 -4.93 -0.33 -1.36
N ALA A 26 -3.61 -0.28 -1.49
CA ALA A 26 -2.92 -0.36 -2.79
C ALA A 26 -3.26 -1.68 -3.53
N LEU A 27 -3.20 -2.81 -2.82
CA LEU A 27 -3.51 -4.13 -3.38
C LEU A 27 -5.00 -4.25 -3.75
N GLY A 28 -5.90 -3.68 -2.96
CA GLY A 28 -7.33 -3.66 -3.24
C GLY A 28 -7.68 -2.77 -4.43
N GLU A 29 -7.09 -1.58 -4.50
CA GLU A 29 -7.24 -0.64 -5.62
C GLU A 29 -6.73 -1.28 -6.92
N PHE A 30 -5.59 -1.98 -6.87
CA PHE A 30 -5.03 -2.69 -8.01
C PHE A 30 -6.00 -3.76 -8.55
N GLN A 31 -6.67 -4.50 -7.66
CA GLN A 31 -7.69 -5.49 -8.03
C GLN A 31 -8.99 -4.86 -8.53
N ALA A 32 -9.44 -3.76 -7.92
CA ALA A 32 -10.63 -3.02 -8.36
C ALA A 32 -10.51 -2.51 -9.81
N ARG A 33 -9.28 -2.28 -10.28
CA ARG A 33 -8.97 -1.92 -11.68
C ARG A 33 -8.96 -3.12 -12.64
N GLY A 34 -9.34 -4.31 -12.18
CA GLY A 34 -9.46 -5.52 -13.00
C GLY A 34 -8.21 -6.41 -13.02
N HIS A 35 -7.17 -6.10 -12.24
CA HIS A 35 -5.96 -6.92 -12.20
C HIS A 35 -6.03 -7.98 -11.09
N LYS A 36 -6.09 -9.27 -11.46
CA LYS A 36 -6.04 -10.37 -10.49
C LYS A 36 -4.64 -10.49 -9.87
N LEU A 37 -4.57 -10.36 -8.54
CA LEU A 37 -3.35 -10.54 -7.73
C LEU A 37 -3.20 -11.96 -7.17
N ALA A 38 -4.31 -12.62 -6.89
CA ALA A 38 -4.35 -13.91 -6.21
C ALA A 38 -3.45 -14.95 -6.87
N ASP A 39 -2.46 -15.43 -6.11
CA ASP A 39 -1.51 -16.50 -6.44
C ASP A 39 -0.71 -16.27 -7.72
N ARG A 40 -0.62 -15.02 -8.17
CA ARG A 40 0.14 -14.62 -9.34
C ARG A 40 1.44 -13.95 -8.94
N GLU A 41 2.55 -14.39 -9.52
CA GLU A 41 3.82 -13.69 -9.41
C GLU A 41 3.81 -12.40 -10.24
N MET A 42 4.22 -11.30 -9.63
CA MET A 42 4.28 -9.98 -10.25
C MET A 42 5.56 -9.26 -9.88
N ALA A 43 6.10 -8.47 -10.81
CA ALA A 43 7.21 -7.57 -10.50
C ALA A 43 6.73 -6.42 -9.60
N LEU A 44 7.54 -6.05 -8.60
CA LEU A 44 7.25 -4.95 -7.67
C LEU A 44 6.99 -3.62 -8.40
N ASP A 45 7.66 -3.39 -9.54
CA ASP A 45 7.39 -2.25 -10.44
C ASP A 45 5.90 -2.05 -10.74
N ARG A 46 5.14 -3.15 -10.93
CA ARG A 46 3.72 -3.08 -11.24
C ARG A 46 2.86 -2.65 -10.04
N LEU A 47 3.30 -3.00 -8.84
CA LEU A 47 2.64 -2.65 -7.59
C LEU A 47 3.03 -1.24 -7.13
N ARG A 48 4.24 -0.78 -7.48
CA ARG A 48 4.78 0.52 -7.05
C ARG A 48 3.81 1.67 -7.33
N HIS A 49 3.29 1.74 -8.55
CA HIS A 49 2.32 2.79 -8.90
C HIS A 49 1.02 2.71 -8.11
N ALA A 50 0.59 1.53 -7.66
CA ALA A 50 -0.56 1.39 -6.77
C ALA A 50 -0.23 1.88 -5.36
N VAL A 51 0.97 1.58 -4.87
CA VAL A 51 1.47 2.09 -3.58
C VAL A 51 1.59 3.60 -3.60
N ASP A 52 2.18 4.20 -4.64
CA ASP A 52 2.31 5.66 -4.76
C ASP A 52 0.94 6.36 -4.72
N ARG A 53 -0.08 5.78 -5.38
CA ARG A 53 -1.45 6.30 -5.34
C ARG A 53 -2.09 6.13 -3.97
N ALA A 54 -1.90 5.00 -3.31
CA ALA A 54 -2.38 4.76 -1.96
C ALA A 54 -1.75 5.74 -0.96
N CYS A 55 -0.43 5.93 -1.01
CA CYS A 55 0.31 6.93 -0.25
C CYS A 55 -0.26 8.34 -0.48
N SER A 56 -0.45 8.75 -1.74
CA SER A 56 -1.04 10.05 -2.07
C SER A 56 -2.48 10.21 -1.53
N ARG A 57 -3.32 9.18 -1.70
CA ARG A 57 -4.71 9.13 -1.24
C ARG A 57 -4.82 9.23 0.28
N LEU A 58 -3.96 8.51 0.99
CA LEU A 58 -3.93 8.40 2.44
C LEU A 58 -3.01 9.43 3.10
N ARG A 59 -2.35 10.29 2.31
CA ARG A 59 -1.40 11.33 2.75
C ARG A 59 -0.25 10.78 3.59
N VAL A 60 0.29 9.63 3.18
CA VAL A 60 1.47 8.99 3.76
C VAL A 60 2.63 9.12 2.79
N GLU A 61 3.85 9.28 3.29
CA GLU A 61 5.05 9.31 2.46
C GLU A 61 5.29 7.94 1.79
N THR A 62 5.75 7.95 0.55
CA THR A 62 6.07 6.72 -0.18
C THR A 62 7.42 6.19 0.26
N ALA A 63 7.45 4.93 0.71
CA ALA A 63 8.70 4.24 1.07
C ALA A 63 9.54 3.83 -0.17
N ASP A 64 10.80 3.47 0.05
CA ASP A 64 11.66 2.88 -0.98
C ASP A 64 11.24 1.43 -1.35
N ASP A 65 11.84 0.87 -2.40
CA ASP A 65 11.45 -0.46 -2.89
C ASP A 65 11.71 -1.58 -1.88
N GLU A 66 12.84 -1.53 -1.19
CA GLU A 66 13.23 -2.52 -0.20
C GLU A 66 12.25 -2.51 0.98
N THR A 67 11.89 -1.33 1.45
CA THR A 67 10.92 -1.14 2.52
C THR A 67 9.53 -1.62 2.08
N ILE A 68 9.09 -1.33 0.85
CA ILE A 68 7.83 -1.85 0.31
C ILE A 68 7.87 -3.38 0.25
N ALA A 69 8.96 -3.98 -0.24
CA ALA A 69 9.14 -5.42 -0.30
C ALA A 69 9.05 -6.07 1.10
N LEU A 70 9.78 -5.53 2.08
CA LEU A 70 9.72 -5.99 3.48
C LEU A 70 8.33 -5.88 4.08
N MET A 71 7.63 -4.76 3.83
CA MET A 71 6.28 -4.57 4.36
C MET A 71 5.26 -5.50 3.68
N LEU A 72 5.39 -5.76 2.37
CA LEU A 72 4.59 -6.75 1.66
C LEU A 72 4.79 -8.15 2.23
N GLU A 73 6.03 -8.52 2.54
CA GLU A 73 6.34 -9.78 3.19
C GLU A 73 5.69 -9.87 4.58
N LYS A 74 5.81 -8.81 5.39
CA LYS A 74 5.19 -8.73 6.73
C LYS A 74 3.68 -8.91 6.73
N ILE A 75 2.96 -8.40 5.73
CA ILE A 75 1.50 -8.55 5.63
C ILE A 75 1.07 -9.91 5.05
N GLY A 76 2.04 -10.76 4.68
CA GLY A 76 1.83 -12.15 4.24
C GLY A 76 1.98 -12.37 2.73
N ALA A 77 2.52 -11.41 1.97
CA ALA A 77 2.93 -11.68 0.59
C ALA A 77 4.22 -12.51 0.57
N ARG A 78 4.40 -13.32 -0.48
CA ARG A 78 5.71 -13.94 -0.73
C ARG A 78 6.53 -12.99 -1.59
N VAL A 79 7.70 -12.59 -1.10
CA VAL A 79 8.62 -11.73 -1.85
C VAL A 79 9.89 -12.52 -2.17
N VAL A 80 10.34 -12.44 -3.43
CA VAL A 80 11.55 -13.09 -3.92
C VAL A 80 12.44 -12.02 -4.53
N HIS A 81 13.65 -11.89 -4.00
CA HIS A 81 14.68 -11.05 -4.60
C HIS A 81 15.29 -11.76 -5.81
N ILE A 82 15.35 -11.10 -6.95
CA ILE A 82 16.00 -11.59 -8.18
C ILE A 82 17.29 -10.80 -8.43
N PRO A 83 18.29 -11.34 -9.15
CA PRO A 83 19.52 -10.59 -9.38
C PRO A 83 19.27 -9.30 -10.19
N ASP A 84 19.93 -8.21 -9.82
CA ASP A 84 19.71 -6.84 -10.34
C ASP A 84 19.90 -6.71 -11.86
N TYR A 85 20.65 -7.62 -12.48
CA TYR A 85 20.81 -7.68 -13.94
C TYR A 85 19.51 -8.03 -14.69
N PHE A 86 18.54 -8.67 -14.02
CA PHE A 86 17.29 -9.11 -14.64
C PHE A 86 16.17 -8.06 -14.59
N ALA A 87 16.25 -7.04 -13.73
CA ALA A 87 15.20 -6.03 -13.59
C ALA A 87 15.69 -4.75 -12.89
N LYS A 88 15.12 -3.61 -13.28
CA LYS A 88 15.37 -2.31 -12.65
C LYS A 88 14.97 -2.29 -11.16
N ARG A 89 13.99 -3.09 -10.77
CA ARG A 89 13.62 -3.35 -9.37
C ARG A 89 13.65 -4.86 -9.12
N PRO A 90 14.61 -5.37 -8.33
CA PRO A 90 14.90 -6.80 -8.21
C PRO A 90 13.91 -7.58 -7.32
N TYR A 91 12.62 -7.26 -7.33
CA TYR A 91 11.64 -7.90 -6.44
C TYR A 91 10.46 -8.50 -7.21
N ARG A 92 10.19 -9.77 -6.94
CA ARG A 92 8.99 -10.50 -7.37
C ARG A 92 8.10 -10.73 -6.17
N VAL A 93 6.81 -10.43 -6.32
CA VAL A 93 5.82 -10.50 -5.26
C VAL A 93 4.71 -11.44 -5.71
N THR A 94 4.35 -12.39 -4.85
CA THR A 94 3.16 -13.23 -4.99
C THR A 94 2.23 -12.95 -3.83
N VAL A 95 1.00 -12.53 -4.12
CA VAL A 95 0.00 -12.19 -3.11
C VAL A 95 -0.95 -13.40 -2.95
N PRO A 96 -0.99 -14.05 -1.77
CA PRO A 96 -1.90 -15.17 -1.56
C PRO A 96 -3.37 -14.75 -1.72
N SER A 97 -4.22 -15.67 -2.18
CA SER A 97 -5.67 -15.45 -2.32
C SER A 97 -6.34 -14.86 -1.06
N ALA A 98 -5.92 -15.27 0.13
CA ALA A 98 -6.44 -14.75 1.39
C ALA A 98 -6.11 -13.26 1.61
N LEU A 99 -4.86 -12.86 1.31
CA LEU A 99 -4.41 -11.46 1.41
C LEU A 99 -5.08 -10.60 0.33
N ALA A 100 -5.22 -11.14 -0.89
CA ALA A 100 -5.91 -10.49 -1.99
C ALA A 100 -7.37 -10.16 -1.62
N SER A 101 -8.09 -11.12 -1.03
CA SER A 101 -9.46 -10.92 -0.54
C SER A 101 -9.52 -9.87 0.58
N ARG A 102 -8.60 -9.93 1.55
CA ARG A 102 -8.52 -8.94 2.64
C ARG A 102 -8.31 -7.52 2.11
N ALA A 103 -7.44 -7.36 1.12
CA ALA A 103 -7.13 -6.08 0.50
C ALA A 103 -8.36 -5.45 -0.20
N VAL A 104 -9.17 -6.25 -0.90
CA VAL A 104 -10.42 -5.77 -1.53
C VAL A 104 -11.39 -5.24 -0.47
N THR A 105 -11.56 -5.95 0.64
CA THR A 105 -12.41 -5.51 1.75
C THR A 105 -11.95 -4.17 2.31
N VAL A 106 -10.66 -4.01 2.58
CA VAL A 106 -10.09 -2.75 3.10
C VAL A 106 -10.28 -1.60 2.11
N TYR A 107 -10.04 -1.84 0.82
CA TYR A 107 -10.26 -0.84 -0.22
C TYR A 107 -11.70 -0.32 -0.24
N HIS A 108 -12.70 -1.21 -0.19
CA HIS A 108 -14.11 -0.81 -0.16
C HIS A 108 -14.49 -0.09 1.13
N GLN A 109 -13.95 -0.51 2.28
CA GLN A 109 -14.19 0.16 3.55
C GLN A 109 -13.64 1.60 3.55
N ILE A 110 -12.43 1.79 3.06
CA ILE A 110 -11.80 3.11 2.99
C ILE A 110 -12.55 4.00 1.99
N ASN A 111 -12.86 3.51 0.79
CA ASN A 111 -13.62 4.31 -0.18
C ASN A 111 -15.05 4.63 0.28
N GLY A 112 -15.72 3.70 0.98
CA GLY A 112 -17.05 3.93 1.55
C GLY A 112 -17.05 4.93 2.72
N LYS A 113 -15.94 5.08 3.43
CA LYS A 113 -15.76 6.12 4.49
C LYS A 113 -15.38 7.50 3.93
N LEU A 114 -14.88 7.54 2.70
CA LEU A 114 -14.42 8.76 2.00
C LEU A 114 -15.45 9.29 0.99
N SER A 115 -16.60 8.63 0.86
CA SER A 115 -17.76 9.05 0.05
C SER A 115 -18.81 9.73 0.92
#